data_AF-I5AYU8-F1
#
_entry.id   AF-I5AYU8-F1
#
_cell.length_a   1.000
_cell.length_b   1.000
_cell.length_c   1.000
_cell.angle_alpha   90.00
_cell.angle_beta   90.00
_cell.angle_gamma   90.00
#
_symmetry.space_group_name_H-M   'P 1'
#
loop_
_entity.id
_entity.type
_entity.pdbx_description
1 polymer ?
#
loop_
_entity_poly.entity_id
_entity_poly.type
_entity_poly.pdbx_seq_one_letter_code
_entity_poly.pdbx_strand_id
1 'polypeptide(L)'
;MCRARHTTKRRQNSSAQRAVISLKENAMTIDAIKKTKQAFLILGLFLAIAITINFFVLNFFDQKSSYRAAHSLVGILSLMGFVLTFSNSVRSKIRLIFMFFISLIPCYFGTIFSDLDITLLGIGQHRNPIFHSGLLFFLILFVARPFKSVFLTLIVVGFGVGLGSHLIWDLFDQADVRWIPGGFLDSFWLGINGLFCLIFARSFLLFRLDISKMKST
;
A
#
# COMPACT_ATOMS: atom_id res chain seq x y z
N MET A 1 75.48 -0.44 -16.26
CA MET A 1 74.55 0.38 -15.45
C MET A 1 73.19 0.51 -16.17
N CYS A 2 72.20 -0.36 -15.94
CA CYS A 2 70.87 -0.21 -16.57
C CYS A 2 69.72 -0.99 -15.88
N ARG A 3 69.60 -0.93 -14.54
CA ARG A 3 68.53 -1.67 -13.81
C ARG A 3 67.64 -0.85 -12.87
N ALA A 4 67.90 0.45 -12.67
CA ALA A 4 67.20 1.25 -11.66
C ALA A 4 65.95 2.02 -12.16
N ARG A 5 65.67 2.09 -13.48
CA ARG A 5 64.54 2.89 -14.02
C ARG A 5 63.19 2.16 -14.09
N HIS A 6 63.15 0.83 -13.93
CA HIS A 6 61.89 0.07 -14.10
C HIS A 6 61.03 -0.03 -12.83
N THR A 7 61.59 0.19 -11.63
CA THR A 7 60.85 0.03 -10.36
C THR A 7 60.03 1.26 -9.97
N THR A 8 60.49 2.47 -10.31
CA THR A 8 59.82 3.74 -10.00
C THR A 8 58.52 3.92 -10.78
N LYS A 9 58.51 3.55 -12.07
CA LYS A 9 57.32 3.64 -12.94
C LYS A 9 56.20 2.68 -12.51
N ARG A 10 56.56 1.50 -11.97
CA ARG A 10 55.60 0.51 -11.46
C ARG A 10 54.95 0.94 -10.13
N ARG A 11 55.70 1.63 -9.25
CA ARG A 11 55.15 2.20 -8.00
C ARG A 11 54.21 3.38 -8.25
N GLN A 12 54.53 4.29 -9.18
CA GLN A 12 53.66 5.43 -9.54
C GLN A 12 52.32 4.98 -10.15
N ASN A 13 52.30 3.91 -10.95
CA ASN A 13 51.04 3.34 -11.44
C ASN A 13 50.16 2.80 -10.29
N SER A 14 50.76 2.27 -9.22
CA SER A 14 50.02 1.74 -8.07
C SER A 14 49.38 2.79 -7.17
N SER A 15 49.95 4.01 -7.09
CA SER A 15 49.38 5.11 -6.30
C SER A 15 48.27 5.81 -7.08
N ALA A 16 48.46 6.04 -8.38
CA ALA A 16 47.42 6.58 -9.25
C ALA A 16 46.21 5.64 -9.34
N GLN A 17 46.41 4.32 -9.49
CA GLN A 17 45.32 3.35 -9.47
C GLN A 17 44.57 3.34 -8.14
N ARG A 18 45.27 3.42 -6.99
CA ARG A 18 44.64 3.51 -5.67
C ARG A 18 43.80 4.78 -5.49
N ALA A 19 44.29 5.92 -5.97
CA ALA A 19 43.53 7.17 -5.95
C ALA A 19 42.25 7.08 -6.80
N VAL A 20 42.32 6.48 -7.99
CA VAL A 20 41.15 6.27 -8.84
C VAL A 20 40.12 5.35 -8.19
N ILE A 21 40.56 4.26 -7.54
CA ILE A 21 39.66 3.35 -6.80
C ILE A 21 38.97 4.10 -5.66
N SER A 22 39.73 4.82 -4.83
CA SER A 22 39.18 5.61 -3.72
C SER A 22 38.19 6.68 -4.18
N LEU A 23 38.47 7.37 -5.29
CA LEU A 23 37.53 8.35 -5.86
C LEU A 23 36.24 7.68 -6.35
N LYS A 24 36.31 6.49 -6.96
CA LYS A 24 35.12 5.73 -7.37
C LYS A 24 34.29 5.28 -6.17
N GLU A 25 34.92 4.78 -5.12
CA GLU A 25 34.25 4.37 -3.87
C GLU A 25 33.54 5.56 -3.20
N ASN A 26 34.21 6.70 -3.13
CA ASN A 26 33.63 7.93 -2.59
C ASN A 26 32.43 8.41 -3.44
N ALA A 27 32.55 8.38 -4.78
CA ALA A 27 31.46 8.77 -5.67
C ALA A 27 30.24 7.84 -5.54
N MET A 28 30.46 6.52 -5.45
CA MET A 28 29.38 5.55 -5.21
C MET A 28 28.70 5.79 -3.86
N THR A 29 29.47 6.09 -2.81
CA THR A 29 28.95 6.38 -1.46
C THR A 29 28.10 7.65 -1.46
N ILE A 30 28.56 8.71 -2.12
CA ILE A 30 27.81 9.98 -2.24
C ILE A 30 26.50 9.78 -3.00
N ASP A 31 26.51 9.04 -4.11
CA ASP A 31 25.30 8.73 -4.87
C ASP A 31 24.29 7.90 -4.06
N ALA A 32 24.77 6.89 -3.32
CA ALA A 32 23.93 6.10 -2.42
C ALA A 32 23.28 6.97 -1.33
N ILE A 33 24.05 7.84 -0.67
CA ILE A 33 23.53 8.77 0.34
C ILE A 33 22.47 9.71 -0.27
N LYS A 34 22.72 10.23 -1.47
CA LYS A 34 21.78 11.13 -2.17
C LYS A 34 20.46 10.42 -2.48
N LYS A 35 20.51 9.18 -2.99
CA LYS A 35 19.32 8.36 -3.27
C LYS A 35 18.53 8.06 -1.99
N THR A 36 19.21 7.71 -0.91
CA THR A 36 18.58 7.46 0.40
C THR A 36 17.88 8.71 0.93
N LYS A 37 18.55 9.88 0.90
CA LYS A 37 17.92 11.15 1.31
C LYS A 37 16.69 11.49 0.47
N GLN A 38 16.77 11.29 -0.84
CA GLN A 38 15.65 11.51 -1.74
C GLN A 38 14.47 10.56 -1.43
N ALA A 39 14.75 9.29 -1.13
CA ALA A 39 13.73 8.33 -0.74
C ALA A 39 13.01 8.75 0.56
N PHE A 40 13.75 9.21 1.58
CA PHE A 40 13.15 9.72 2.82
C PHE A 40 12.30 10.97 2.59
N LEU A 41 12.76 11.91 1.75
CA LEU A 41 11.97 13.10 1.41
C LEU A 41 10.66 12.74 0.70
N ILE A 42 10.72 11.79 -0.24
CA ILE A 42 9.52 11.29 -0.92
C ILE A 42 8.59 10.62 0.08
N LEU A 43 9.10 9.72 0.93
CA LEU A 43 8.28 9.06 1.95
C LEU A 43 7.62 10.06 2.91
N GLY A 44 8.37 11.07 3.36
CA GLY A 44 7.85 12.15 4.21
C GLY A 44 6.74 12.96 3.52
N LEU A 45 6.91 13.28 2.24
CA LEU A 45 5.89 13.96 1.45
C LEU A 45 4.62 13.10 1.29
N PHE A 46 4.78 11.81 1.00
CA PHE A 46 3.66 10.87 0.87
C PHE A 46 2.87 10.76 2.19
N LEU A 47 3.57 10.65 3.31
CA LEU A 47 2.95 10.61 4.63
C LEU A 47 2.22 11.92 4.95
N ALA A 48 2.83 13.08 4.67
CA ALA A 48 2.19 14.38 4.87
C ALA A 48 0.90 14.53 4.04
N ILE A 49 0.91 14.08 2.79
CA ILE A 49 -0.27 14.03 1.92
C ILE A 49 -1.33 13.10 2.53
N ALA A 50 -0.95 11.89 2.95
CA ALA A 50 -1.87 10.93 3.54
C ALA A 50 -2.53 11.48 4.82
N ILE A 51 -1.76 12.11 5.71
CA ILE A 51 -2.27 12.76 6.93
C ILE A 51 -3.24 13.88 6.58
N THR A 52 -2.89 14.72 5.60
CA THR A 52 -3.74 15.83 5.17
C THR A 52 -5.08 15.31 4.62
N ILE A 53 -5.04 14.32 3.74
CA ILE A 53 -6.24 13.68 3.19
C ILE A 53 -7.07 13.05 4.32
N ASN A 54 -6.42 12.33 5.24
CA ASN A 54 -7.09 11.69 6.36
C ASN A 54 -7.84 12.71 7.22
N PHE A 55 -7.20 13.85 7.53
CA PHE A 55 -7.84 14.94 8.26
C PHE A 55 -9.11 15.45 7.55
N PHE A 56 -9.04 15.69 6.24
CA PHE A 56 -10.21 16.11 5.47
C PHE A 56 -11.32 15.06 5.45
N VAL A 57 -10.98 13.80 5.25
CA VAL A 57 -11.94 12.68 5.24
C VAL A 57 -12.62 12.56 6.60
N LEU A 58 -11.86 12.53 7.70
CA LEU A 58 -12.43 12.42 9.04
C LEU A 58 -13.37 13.59 9.37
N ASN A 59 -12.98 14.83 9.04
CA ASN A 59 -13.85 15.99 9.25
C ASN A 59 -15.12 15.93 8.39
N PHE A 60 -15.01 15.47 7.14
CA PHE A 60 -16.16 15.34 6.25
C PHE A 60 -17.21 14.34 6.79
N PHE A 61 -16.76 13.30 7.50
CA PHE A 61 -17.62 12.28 8.10
C PHE A 61 -17.84 12.45 9.63
N ASP A 62 -17.49 13.63 10.18
CA ASP A 62 -17.53 13.97 11.62
C ASP A 62 -16.93 12.90 12.55
N GLN A 63 -15.85 12.24 12.12
CA GLN A 63 -15.17 11.20 12.89
C GLN A 63 -14.09 11.79 13.78
N LYS A 64 -14.26 11.65 15.10
CA LYS A 64 -13.36 12.25 16.11
C LYS A 64 -12.48 11.23 16.85
N SER A 65 -12.70 9.93 16.62
CA SER A 65 -11.97 8.86 17.30
C SER A 65 -10.53 8.72 16.78
N SER A 66 -9.56 8.66 17.68
CA SER A 66 -8.16 8.38 17.35
C SER A 66 -7.97 7.00 16.72
N TYR A 67 -8.74 6.00 17.19
CA TYR A 67 -8.79 4.67 16.58
C TYR A 67 -9.24 4.75 15.11
N ARG A 68 -10.30 5.53 14.84
CA ARG A 68 -10.80 5.73 13.48
C ARG A 68 -9.82 6.48 12.60
N ALA A 69 -9.11 7.45 13.16
CA ALA A 69 -8.06 8.17 12.47
C ALA A 69 -6.90 7.26 12.05
N ALA A 70 -6.48 6.33 12.92
CA ALA A 70 -5.43 5.36 12.62
C ALA A 70 -5.85 4.40 11.49
N HIS A 71 -7.03 3.79 11.59
CA HIS A 71 -7.55 2.86 10.57
C HIS A 71 -7.70 3.51 9.20
N SER A 72 -8.26 4.73 9.17
CA SER A 72 -8.40 5.49 7.92
C SER A 72 -7.04 5.88 7.34
N LEU A 73 -6.07 6.28 8.17
CA LEU A 73 -4.71 6.59 7.70
C LEU A 73 -4.02 5.37 7.10
N VAL A 74 -4.13 4.21 7.76
CA VAL A 74 -3.57 2.94 7.27
C VAL A 74 -4.24 2.53 5.95
N GLY A 75 -5.55 2.74 5.82
CA GLY A 75 -6.26 2.54 4.56
C GLY A 75 -5.75 3.44 3.43
N ILE A 76 -5.56 4.74 3.70
CA ILE A 76 -5.02 5.69 2.72
C ILE A 76 -3.60 5.30 2.30
N LEU A 77 -2.72 5.00 3.25
CA LEU A 77 -1.35 4.56 2.96
C LEU A 77 -1.33 3.25 2.16
N SER A 78 -2.20 2.30 2.52
CA SER A 78 -2.37 1.05 1.80
C SER A 78 -2.86 1.28 0.37
N LEU A 79 -3.80 2.22 0.16
CA LEU A 79 -4.29 2.58 -1.16
C LEU A 79 -3.22 3.28 -2.01
N MET A 80 -2.43 4.19 -1.42
CA MET A 80 -1.30 4.81 -2.11
C MET A 80 -0.30 3.75 -2.56
N GLY A 81 0.13 2.87 -1.65
CA GLY A 81 1.02 1.75 -1.95
C GLY A 81 0.45 0.84 -3.03
N PHE A 82 -0.84 0.47 -2.90
CA PHE A 82 -1.56 -0.34 -3.87
C PHE A 82 -1.54 0.29 -5.26
N VAL A 83 -1.92 1.56 -5.42
CA VAL A 83 -1.93 2.25 -6.72
C VAL A 83 -0.51 2.34 -7.30
N LEU A 84 0.50 2.61 -6.47
CA LEU A 84 1.90 2.69 -6.91
C LEU A 84 2.42 1.37 -7.50
N THR A 85 1.90 0.23 -7.06
CA THR A 85 2.28 -1.06 -7.66
C THR A 85 1.88 -1.22 -9.13
N PHE A 86 1.00 -0.34 -9.65
CA PHE A 86 0.59 -0.29 -11.05
C PHE A 86 1.35 0.77 -11.86
N SER A 87 2.31 1.48 -11.26
CA SER A 87 3.04 2.58 -11.90
C SER A 87 3.75 2.16 -13.19
N ASN A 88 4.27 0.93 -13.26
CA ASN A 88 4.90 0.38 -14.46
C ASN A 88 3.89 -0.12 -15.50
N SER A 89 2.68 -0.50 -15.07
CA SER A 89 1.64 -1.07 -15.93
C SER A 89 0.78 0.00 -16.62
N VAL A 90 0.78 1.23 -16.07
CA VAL A 90 -0.05 2.34 -16.54
C VAL A 90 0.83 3.40 -17.20
N ARG A 91 0.56 3.69 -18.49
CA ARG A 91 1.37 4.61 -19.30
C ARG A 91 1.38 6.06 -18.80
N SER A 92 0.34 6.49 -18.06
CA SER A 92 0.16 7.88 -17.66
C SER A 92 0.03 8.02 -16.15
N LYS A 93 0.83 8.94 -15.57
CA LYS A 93 0.74 9.32 -14.15
C LYS A 93 -0.64 9.85 -13.77
N ILE A 94 -1.32 10.54 -14.69
CA ILE A 94 -2.67 11.08 -14.49
C ILE A 94 -3.66 9.94 -14.21
N ARG A 95 -3.53 8.80 -14.89
CA ARG A 95 -4.39 7.64 -14.64
C ARG A 95 -4.20 7.08 -13.23
N LEU A 96 -2.97 7.02 -12.71
CA LEU A 96 -2.71 6.60 -11.32
C LEU A 96 -3.38 7.55 -10.33
N ILE A 97 -3.30 8.86 -10.58
CA ILE A 97 -3.95 9.89 -9.77
C ILE A 97 -5.48 9.68 -9.77
N PHE A 98 -6.09 9.47 -10.94
CA PHE A 98 -7.52 9.15 -11.03
C PHE A 98 -7.89 7.86 -10.31
N MET A 99 -7.08 6.81 -10.45
CA MET A 99 -7.29 5.53 -9.75
C MET A 99 -7.31 5.74 -8.23
N PHE A 100 -6.36 6.52 -7.70
CA PHE A 100 -6.31 6.87 -6.29
C PHE A 100 -7.56 7.64 -5.85
N PHE A 101 -7.89 8.74 -6.51
CA PHE A 101 -9.01 9.59 -6.08
C PHE A 101 -10.38 8.91 -6.19
N ILE A 102 -10.63 8.12 -7.24
CA ILE A 102 -11.89 7.36 -7.38
C ILE A 102 -12.00 6.29 -6.27
N SER A 103 -10.88 5.67 -5.92
CA SER A 103 -10.84 4.58 -4.92
C SER A 103 -10.83 5.10 -3.48
N LEU A 104 -10.55 6.39 -3.25
CA LEU A 104 -10.34 6.96 -1.92
C LEU A 104 -11.58 6.86 -1.03
N ILE A 105 -12.74 7.30 -1.52
CA ILE A 105 -14.00 7.26 -0.76
C ILE A 105 -14.45 5.81 -0.50
N PRO A 106 -14.49 4.91 -1.51
CA PRO A 106 -14.75 3.49 -1.27
C PRO A 106 -13.78 2.84 -0.28
N CYS A 107 -12.49 3.19 -0.35
CA CYS A 107 -11.49 2.71 0.62
C CYS A 107 -11.84 3.14 2.04
N TYR A 108 -12.23 4.40 2.23
CA TYR A 108 -12.68 4.87 3.53
C TYR A 108 -13.92 4.10 4.04
N PHE A 109 -14.91 3.84 3.17
CA PHE A 109 -16.04 2.99 3.56
C PHE A 109 -15.61 1.56 3.92
N GLY A 110 -14.63 1.00 3.20
CA GLY A 110 -14.04 -0.28 3.53
C GLY A 110 -13.40 -0.30 4.92
N THR A 111 -12.75 0.79 5.35
CA THR A 111 -12.18 0.85 6.70
C THR A 111 -13.23 1.02 7.79
N ILE A 112 -14.41 1.57 7.50
CA ILE A 112 -15.51 1.68 8.49
C ILE A 112 -16.34 0.40 8.58
N PHE A 113 -16.42 -0.35 7.48
CA PHE A 113 -17.38 -1.44 7.35
C PHE A 113 -17.37 -2.42 8.54
N SER A 114 -16.20 -2.81 9.04
CA SER A 114 -16.09 -3.74 10.16
C SER A 114 -16.79 -3.23 11.44
N ASP A 115 -16.74 -1.92 11.71
CA ASP A 115 -17.34 -1.28 12.89
C ASP A 115 -18.87 -1.18 12.81
N LEU A 116 -19.47 -1.47 11.64
CA LEU A 116 -20.93 -1.50 11.52
C LEU A 116 -21.55 -2.59 12.38
N ASP A 117 -20.78 -3.59 12.81
CA ASP A 117 -21.25 -4.59 13.78
C ASP A 117 -21.69 -3.95 15.11
N ILE A 118 -21.01 -2.93 15.61
CA ILE A 118 -21.42 -2.19 16.81
C ILE A 118 -22.76 -1.50 16.58
N THR A 119 -22.92 -0.86 15.41
CA THR A 119 -24.13 -0.08 15.11
C THR A 119 -25.32 -1.00 14.87
N LEU A 120 -25.12 -2.15 14.23
CA LEU A 120 -26.19 -3.06 13.81
C LEU A 120 -26.52 -4.14 14.85
N LEU A 121 -25.53 -4.61 15.60
CA LEU A 121 -25.65 -5.73 16.54
C LEU A 121 -25.44 -5.30 18.00
N GLY A 122 -24.98 -4.07 18.23
CA GLY A 122 -24.74 -3.49 19.56
C GLY A 122 -23.27 -3.53 20.00
N ILE A 123 -22.92 -2.73 21.01
CA ILE A 123 -21.55 -2.56 21.54
C ILE A 123 -20.95 -3.91 21.95
N GLY A 124 -21.76 -4.74 22.59
CA GLY A 124 -21.40 -6.08 22.98
C GLY A 124 -21.45 -7.09 21.84
N GLN A 125 -21.31 -6.69 20.57
CA GLN A 125 -21.16 -7.54 19.37
C GLN A 125 -19.98 -7.14 18.46
N HIS A 126 -19.13 -6.21 18.90
CA HIS A 126 -17.95 -5.77 18.14
C HIS A 126 -16.97 -6.90 17.85
N ARG A 127 -16.33 -6.88 16.67
CA ARG A 127 -15.46 -7.94 16.13
C ARG A 127 -16.22 -9.20 15.75
N ASN A 128 -17.40 -9.01 15.18
CA ASN A 128 -18.18 -10.12 14.63
C ASN A 128 -17.47 -10.68 13.37
N PRO A 129 -17.28 -12.01 13.25
CA PRO A 129 -16.59 -12.63 12.10
C PRO A 129 -17.19 -12.27 10.74
N ILE A 130 -18.49 -11.99 10.67
CA ILE A 130 -19.16 -11.64 9.41
C ILE A 130 -18.68 -10.27 8.92
N PHE A 131 -18.58 -9.30 9.82
CA PHE A 131 -18.13 -7.94 9.52
C PHE A 131 -16.60 -7.84 9.45
N HIS A 132 -15.91 -8.60 10.31
CA HIS A 132 -14.45 -8.72 10.35
C HIS A 132 -13.96 -9.86 9.45
N SER A 133 -14.44 -9.89 8.21
CA SER A 133 -13.99 -10.80 7.16
C SER A 133 -14.09 -10.14 5.79
N GLY A 134 -13.54 -10.80 4.76
CA GLY A 134 -13.67 -10.35 3.38
C GLY A 134 -15.04 -10.65 2.74
N LEU A 135 -16.00 -11.23 3.46
CA LEU A 135 -17.23 -11.78 2.89
C LEU A 135 -18.02 -10.77 2.04
N LEU A 136 -18.26 -9.56 2.57
CA LEU A 136 -18.97 -8.52 1.82
C LEU A 136 -18.18 -8.09 0.57
N PHE A 137 -16.86 -7.93 0.70
CA PHE A 137 -16.03 -7.60 -0.45
C PHE A 137 -16.12 -8.67 -1.53
N PHE A 138 -16.05 -9.97 -1.18
CA PHE A 138 -16.17 -11.05 -2.16
C PHE A 138 -17.55 -11.11 -2.80
N LEU A 139 -18.62 -10.82 -2.05
CA LEU A 139 -19.97 -10.69 -2.60
C LEU A 139 -20.04 -9.55 -3.62
N ILE A 140 -19.55 -8.36 -3.26
CA ILE A 140 -19.50 -7.20 -4.16
C ILE A 140 -18.66 -7.54 -5.41
N LEU A 141 -17.51 -8.20 -5.23
CA LEU A 141 -16.63 -8.62 -6.31
C LEU A 141 -17.33 -9.57 -7.28
N PHE A 142 -18.04 -10.58 -6.75
CA PHE A 142 -18.80 -11.54 -7.52
C PHE A 142 -19.89 -10.85 -8.35
N VAL A 143 -20.66 -9.96 -7.71
CA VAL A 143 -21.72 -9.17 -8.37
C VAL A 143 -21.14 -8.21 -9.41
N ALA A 144 -19.97 -7.61 -9.15
CA ALA A 144 -19.32 -6.67 -10.07
C ALA A 144 -18.65 -7.34 -11.29
N ARG A 145 -18.35 -8.65 -11.21
CA ARG A 145 -17.63 -9.40 -12.24
C ARG A 145 -18.22 -9.34 -13.67
N PRO A 146 -19.54 -9.40 -13.92
CA PRO A 146 -20.09 -9.26 -15.28
C PRO A 146 -19.94 -7.83 -15.85
N PHE A 147 -19.82 -6.82 -14.99
CA PHE A 147 -19.77 -5.43 -15.43
C PHE A 147 -18.36 -5.04 -15.89
N LYS A 148 -18.27 -4.48 -17.11
CA LYS A 148 -16.99 -4.08 -17.74
C LYS A 148 -16.59 -2.62 -17.44
N SER A 149 -17.20 -1.99 -16.43
CA SER A 149 -16.93 -0.60 -16.07
C SER A 149 -15.64 -0.45 -15.27
N VAL A 150 -14.71 0.38 -15.77
CA VAL A 150 -13.47 0.72 -15.05
C VAL A 150 -13.78 1.48 -13.78
N PHE A 151 -14.75 2.41 -13.81
CA PHE A 151 -15.15 3.18 -12.65
C PHE A 151 -15.66 2.28 -11.53
N LEU A 152 -16.58 1.34 -11.85
CA LEU A 152 -17.06 0.35 -10.88
C LEU A 152 -15.92 -0.52 -10.36
N THR A 153 -14.98 -0.92 -11.22
CA THR A 153 -13.80 -1.69 -10.81
C THR A 153 -13.00 -0.95 -9.75
N LEU A 154 -12.73 0.34 -9.95
CA LEU A 154 -12.00 1.16 -8.98
C LEU A 154 -12.76 1.33 -7.67
N ILE A 155 -14.10 1.44 -7.71
CA ILE A 155 -14.91 1.46 -6.48
C ILE A 155 -14.75 0.18 -5.68
N VAL A 156 -14.94 -0.97 -6.33
CA VAL A 156 -14.86 -2.30 -5.68
C VAL A 156 -13.46 -2.55 -5.12
N VAL A 157 -12.44 -2.22 -5.90
CA VAL A 157 -11.03 -2.36 -5.50
C VAL A 157 -10.69 -1.44 -4.34
N GLY A 158 -11.12 -0.18 -4.39
CA GLY A 158 -10.96 0.77 -3.29
C GLY A 158 -11.55 0.22 -1.99
N PHE A 159 -12.80 -0.22 -2.03
CA PHE A 159 -13.46 -0.86 -0.88
C PHE A 159 -12.68 -2.06 -0.35
N GLY A 160 -12.25 -2.97 -1.23
CA GLY A 160 -11.45 -4.15 -0.86
C GLY A 160 -10.10 -3.79 -0.23
N VAL A 161 -9.43 -2.75 -0.71
CA VAL A 161 -8.18 -2.25 -0.10
C VAL A 161 -8.44 -1.67 1.28
N GLY A 162 -9.49 -0.88 1.43
CA GLY A 162 -9.90 -0.32 2.72
C GLY A 162 -10.18 -1.41 3.75
N LEU A 163 -11.08 -2.33 3.42
CA LEU A 163 -11.44 -3.45 4.29
C LEU A 163 -10.23 -4.33 4.60
N GLY A 164 -9.45 -4.70 3.58
CA GLY A 164 -8.27 -5.54 3.76
C GLY A 164 -7.23 -4.91 4.68
N SER A 165 -6.98 -3.61 4.53
CA SER A 165 -6.06 -2.86 5.38
C SER A 165 -6.54 -2.72 6.83
N HIS A 166 -7.85 -2.54 7.04
CA HIS A 166 -8.45 -2.52 8.36
C HIS A 166 -8.22 -3.86 9.09
N LEU A 167 -8.56 -4.98 8.44
CA LEU A 167 -8.41 -6.31 9.05
C LEU A 167 -6.94 -6.62 9.38
N ILE A 168 -6.00 -6.18 8.52
CA ILE A 168 -4.57 -6.34 8.80
C ILE A 168 -4.12 -5.44 9.96
N TRP A 169 -4.66 -4.23 10.07
CA TRP A 169 -4.32 -3.33 11.17
C TRP A 169 -4.82 -3.85 12.52
N ASP A 170 -6.01 -4.48 12.55
CA ASP A 170 -6.55 -5.10 13.76
C ASP A 170 -5.65 -6.22 14.34
N LEU A 171 -4.74 -6.79 13.54
CA LEU A 171 -3.71 -7.71 14.03
C LEU A 171 -2.81 -7.08 15.09
N PHE A 172 -2.56 -5.77 14.96
CA PHE A 172 -1.63 -5.02 15.79
C PHE A 172 -2.35 -4.20 16.87
N ASP A 173 -3.62 -3.87 16.65
CA ASP A 173 -4.42 -3.13 17.63
C ASP A 173 -4.90 -4.11 18.71
N GLN A 174 -5.81 -5.02 18.38
CA GLN A 174 -6.30 -6.09 19.26
C GLN A 174 -7.04 -7.17 18.44
N ALA A 175 -6.42 -8.32 18.23
CA ALA A 175 -7.08 -9.47 17.61
C ALA A 175 -7.94 -10.22 18.66
N ASP A 176 -9.24 -9.89 18.70
CA ASP A 176 -10.25 -10.56 19.54
C ASP A 176 -11.54 -10.76 18.74
N VAL A 177 -11.52 -11.72 17.82
CA VAL A 177 -12.63 -11.99 16.92
C VAL A 177 -13.62 -12.92 17.61
N ARG A 178 -14.88 -12.49 17.68
CA ARG A 178 -15.92 -13.25 18.40
C ARG A 178 -16.12 -14.62 17.80
N TRP A 179 -16.48 -15.57 18.66
CA TRP A 179 -16.74 -16.97 18.30
C TRP A 179 -15.51 -17.72 17.78
N ILE A 180 -14.35 -17.07 17.70
CA ILE A 180 -13.06 -17.72 17.51
C ILE A 180 -12.43 -17.92 18.90
N PRO A 181 -11.72 -19.04 19.14
CA PRO A 181 -11.15 -19.33 20.47
C PRO A 181 -10.10 -18.34 20.99
N GLY A 182 -9.77 -17.28 20.27
CA GLY A 182 -8.83 -16.25 20.70
C GLY A 182 -7.39 -16.45 20.21
N GLY A 183 -6.56 -15.44 20.46
CA GLY A 183 -5.11 -15.50 20.32
C GLY A 183 -4.66 -15.64 18.86
N PHE A 184 -3.85 -16.65 18.58
CA PHE A 184 -3.30 -16.86 17.23
C PHE A 184 -4.38 -17.07 16.16
N LEU A 185 -5.50 -17.71 16.50
CA LEU A 185 -6.56 -18.01 15.54
C LEU A 185 -7.25 -16.73 15.05
N ASP A 186 -7.41 -15.74 15.92
CA ASP A 186 -8.01 -14.44 15.59
C ASP A 186 -7.09 -13.66 14.66
N SER A 187 -5.80 -13.60 15.00
CA SER A 187 -4.79 -12.98 14.15
C SER A 187 -4.68 -13.69 12.79
N PHE A 188 -4.75 -15.02 12.78
CA PHE A 188 -4.74 -15.77 11.53
C PHE A 188 -5.99 -15.50 10.69
N TRP A 189 -7.17 -15.47 11.31
CA TRP A 189 -8.44 -15.16 10.65
C TRP A 189 -8.44 -13.76 10.02
N LEU A 190 -8.07 -12.74 10.78
CA LEU A 190 -7.98 -11.36 10.31
C LEU A 190 -6.94 -11.22 9.20
N GLY A 191 -5.76 -11.82 9.40
CA GLY A 191 -4.65 -11.75 8.46
C GLY A 191 -4.96 -12.41 7.13
N ILE A 192 -5.56 -13.60 7.12
CA ILE A 192 -5.90 -14.30 5.88
C ILE A 192 -7.03 -13.59 5.12
N ASN A 193 -8.06 -13.10 5.84
CA ASN A 193 -9.15 -12.35 5.22
C ASN A 193 -8.65 -11.02 4.64
N GLY A 194 -7.85 -10.28 5.41
CA GLY A 194 -7.26 -9.02 4.96
C GLY A 194 -6.35 -9.21 3.75
N LEU A 195 -5.48 -10.23 3.77
CA LEU A 195 -4.61 -10.56 2.65
C LEU A 195 -5.41 -10.96 1.40
N PHE A 196 -6.45 -11.78 1.54
CA PHE A 196 -7.30 -12.16 0.41
C PHE A 196 -8.03 -10.95 -0.17
N CYS A 197 -8.55 -10.03 0.65
CA CYS A 197 -9.12 -8.78 0.15
C CYS A 197 -8.14 -8.04 -0.78
N LEU A 198 -6.88 -7.88 -0.35
CA LEU A 198 -5.84 -7.20 -1.15
C LEU A 198 -5.46 -7.96 -2.42
N ILE A 199 -5.27 -9.29 -2.34
CA ILE A 199 -4.90 -10.12 -3.49
C ILE A 199 -6.01 -10.10 -4.55
N PHE A 200 -7.27 -10.27 -4.15
CA PHE A 200 -8.39 -10.28 -5.08
C PHE A 200 -8.69 -8.90 -5.64
N ALA A 201 -8.56 -7.82 -4.86
CA ALA A 201 -8.64 -6.45 -5.35
C ALA A 201 -7.57 -6.19 -6.44
N ARG A 202 -6.32 -6.61 -6.19
CA ARG A 202 -5.23 -6.52 -7.17
C ARG A 202 -5.56 -7.30 -8.44
N SER A 203 -5.94 -8.56 -8.29
CA SER A 203 -6.18 -9.49 -9.41
C SER A 203 -7.32 -9.01 -10.29
N PHE A 204 -8.39 -8.50 -9.68
CA PHE A 204 -9.54 -7.95 -10.40
C PHE A 204 -9.16 -6.72 -11.23
N LEU A 205 -8.37 -5.81 -10.66
CA LEU A 205 -7.89 -4.64 -11.39
C LEU A 205 -6.94 -5.01 -12.53
N LEU A 206 -5.98 -5.91 -12.30
CA LEU A 206 -5.06 -6.39 -13.34
C LEU A 206 -5.83 -6.98 -14.52
N PHE A 207 -6.77 -7.88 -14.26
CA PHE A 207 -7.61 -8.50 -15.28
C PHE A 207 -8.36 -7.45 -16.13
N ARG A 208 -8.84 -6.37 -15.50
CA ARG A 208 -9.55 -5.28 -16.19
C ARG A 208 -8.63 -4.38 -17.00
N LEU A 209 -7.43 -4.08 -16.49
CA LEU A 209 -6.45 -3.29 -17.21
C LEU A 209 -5.93 -4.03 -18.45
N ASP A 210 -5.73 -5.35 -18.40
CA ASP A 210 -5.27 -6.11 -19.56
C ASP A 210 -6.33 -6.22 -20.66
N ILE A 211 -7.61 -6.40 -20.31
CA ILE A 211 -8.72 -6.31 -21.28
C ILE A 211 -8.74 -4.96 -21.99
N SER A 212 -8.44 -3.87 -21.28
CA SER A 212 -8.44 -2.53 -21.87
C SER A 212 -7.34 -2.35 -22.93
N LYS A 213 -6.18 -3.02 -22.75
CA LYS A 213 -5.07 -2.96 -23.72
C LYS A 213 -5.44 -3.65 -25.03
N MET A 214 -6.10 -4.81 -24.97
CA MET A 214 -6.52 -5.57 -26.15
C MET A 214 -7.53 -4.83 -27.04
N LYS A 215 -8.26 -3.85 -26.51
CA LYS A 215 -9.22 -3.05 -27.29
C LYS A 215 -8.60 -1.84 -27.99
N SER A 216 -7.35 -1.50 -27.66
CA SER A 216 -6.68 -0.29 -28.17
C SER A 216 -5.67 -0.55 -29.29
N THR A 217 -5.57 -1.80 -29.72
CA THR A 217 -4.81 -2.31 -30.88
C THR A 217 -5.78 -2.75 -31.96
#